data_AF-A0A7G9NV56-F1
#
_entry.id   AF-A0A7G9NV56-F1
#
_cell.length_a   1.000
_cell.length_b   1.000
_cell.length_c   1.000
_cell.angle_alpha   90.00
_cell.angle_beta   90.00
_cell.angle_gamma   90.00
#
_symmetry.space_group_name_H-M   'P 1'
#
loop_
_entity.id
_entity.type
_entity.pdbx_description
1 polymer ?
#
loop_
_entity_poly.entity_id
_entity_poly.type
_entity_poly.pdbx_seq_one_letter_code
_entity_poly.pdbx_strand_id
1 'polypeptide(L)'
;MLRKLFALMILFAVSAGVQAGVTGITQTGFVLETVTVDRNGTAYVYNETDLIDVDLTAFNGASGVLLVSNGGSVPAPGSRATLIEDNRVDTGIINPDRGGDKMSFDLATPLVNSEGADLVVFEIDPSNESGDTLRAFINGIALNIASDGPVLGAVSADVYSGTTGDVDSLTELETTAFTKNSDPTQALFAYIIDLSDFGIALGASISSFQMGAALSGDTIDFVYVAGLPVGVVPEPASLSLLGLSSLMLIRRRRRA
;
A
#
# COMPACT_ATOMS: atom_id res chain seq x y z
N MET A 1 -19.92 60.67 13.50
CA MET A 1 -19.99 59.45 12.65
C MET A 1 -18.76 58.60 12.92
N LEU A 2 -18.88 57.55 13.74
CA LEU A 2 -17.77 56.66 14.09
C LEU A 2 -18.09 55.28 13.49
N ARG A 3 -17.45 54.94 12.36
CA ARG A 3 -17.62 53.64 11.70
C ARG A 3 -16.79 52.59 12.46
N LYS A 4 -17.46 51.69 13.18
CA LYS A 4 -16.84 50.51 13.79
C LYS A 4 -16.52 49.51 12.67
N LEU A 5 -15.23 49.30 12.41
CA LEU A 5 -14.73 48.20 11.59
C LEU A 5 -14.71 46.95 12.48
N PHE A 6 -15.56 45.96 12.21
CA PHE A 6 -15.45 44.62 12.78
C PHE A 6 -14.52 43.81 11.87
N ALA A 7 -13.29 43.56 12.32
CA ALA A 7 -12.41 42.60 11.67
C ALA A 7 -12.83 41.19 12.13
N LEU A 8 -13.49 40.44 11.23
CA LEU A 8 -13.76 39.02 11.41
C LEU A 8 -12.45 38.26 11.18
N MET A 9 -11.77 37.93 12.26
CA MET A 9 -10.57 37.10 12.23
C MET A 9 -11.02 35.64 12.13
N ILE A 10 -11.09 35.11 10.91
CA ILE A 10 -11.32 33.67 10.67
C ILE A 10 -10.02 32.96 11.02
N LEU A 11 -9.99 32.35 12.20
CA LEU A 11 -8.90 31.49 12.63
C LEU A 11 -9.05 30.15 11.90
N PHE A 12 -8.33 29.97 10.79
CA PHE A 12 -8.12 28.63 10.24
C PHE A 12 -7.14 27.91 11.16
N ALA A 13 -7.66 27.05 12.02
CA ALA A 13 -6.83 26.05 12.67
C ALA A 13 -6.38 25.08 11.57
N VAL A 14 -5.17 25.28 11.05
CA VAL A 14 -4.48 24.25 10.30
C VAL A 14 -4.08 23.22 11.34
N SER A 15 -4.91 22.19 11.55
CA SER A 15 -4.39 20.98 12.18
C SER A 15 -3.30 20.49 11.25
N ALA A 16 -2.05 20.51 11.69
CA ALA A 16 -1.03 19.67 11.07
C ALA A 16 -1.55 18.24 11.26
N GLY A 17 -2.26 17.72 10.26
CA GLY A 17 -2.73 16.36 10.28
C GLY A 17 -1.51 15.48 10.46
N VAL A 18 -1.54 14.62 11.48
CA VAL A 18 -0.60 13.51 11.52
C VAL A 18 -0.92 12.70 10.27
N GLN A 19 -0.03 12.77 9.28
CA GLN A 19 -0.20 12.03 8.03
C GLN A 19 -0.30 10.56 8.41
N ALA A 20 -1.36 9.90 7.94
CA ALA A 20 -1.49 8.47 8.08
C ALA A 20 -0.21 7.81 7.52
N GLY A 21 0.17 6.64 8.03
CA GLY A 21 1.37 5.97 7.54
C GLY A 21 1.48 4.55 8.04
N VAL A 22 2.18 3.70 7.29
CA VAL A 22 2.64 2.41 7.82
C VAL A 22 3.68 2.70 8.89
N THR A 23 3.39 2.27 10.11
CA THR A 23 4.29 2.46 11.27
C THR A 23 5.10 1.19 11.59
N GLY A 24 4.73 0.06 10.99
CA GLY A 24 5.50 -1.17 11.09
C GLY A 24 4.82 -2.35 10.40
N ILE A 25 5.59 -3.41 10.21
CA ILE A 25 5.13 -4.72 9.77
C ILE A 25 5.70 -5.79 10.69
N THR A 26 5.05 -6.96 10.74
CA THR A 26 5.68 -8.19 11.25
C THR A 26 5.73 -9.22 10.14
N GLN A 27 6.80 -10.02 10.12
CA GLN A 27 7.03 -11.05 9.12
C GLN A 27 7.75 -12.25 9.72
N THR A 28 7.44 -13.45 9.23
CA THR A 28 8.24 -14.66 9.46
C THR A 28 9.04 -14.96 8.20
N GLY A 29 10.36 -14.75 8.28
CA GLY A 29 11.20 -14.72 7.08
C GLY A 29 10.86 -13.50 6.24
N PHE A 30 10.29 -13.74 5.06
CA PHE A 30 9.78 -12.70 4.15
C PHE A 30 8.27 -12.80 3.90
N VAL A 31 7.56 -13.63 4.65
CA VAL A 31 6.11 -13.74 4.60
C VAL A 31 5.50 -12.71 5.55
N LEU A 32 4.65 -11.83 5.01
CA LEU A 32 3.95 -10.81 5.77
C LEU A 32 2.95 -11.46 6.74
N GLU A 33 2.99 -11.03 7.99
CA GLU A 33 2.03 -11.49 9.02
C GLU A 33 1.07 -10.37 9.41
N THR A 34 1.61 -9.17 9.64
CA THR A 34 0.78 -8.01 10.00
C THR A 34 1.30 -6.71 9.40
N VAL A 35 0.37 -5.79 9.17
CA VAL A 35 0.65 -4.39 8.83
C VAL A 35 0.06 -3.50 9.91
N THR A 36 0.87 -2.62 10.47
CA THR A 36 0.41 -1.59 11.42
C THR A 36 0.33 -0.24 10.72
N VAL A 37 -0.87 0.33 10.70
CA VAL A 37 -1.16 1.62 10.05
C VAL A 37 -1.62 2.62 11.11
N ASP A 38 -1.03 3.81 11.13
CA ASP A 38 -1.57 4.94 11.88
C ASP A 38 -2.67 5.62 11.06
N ARG A 39 -3.88 5.67 11.61
CA ARG A 39 -4.98 6.48 11.10
C ARG A 39 -5.30 7.56 12.13
N ASN A 40 -4.82 8.78 11.85
CA ASN A 40 -5.05 9.98 12.66
C ASN A 40 -4.66 9.83 14.15
N GLY A 41 -3.49 9.25 14.41
CA GLY A 41 -2.93 9.05 15.75
C GLY A 41 -3.41 7.77 16.44
N THR A 42 -4.13 6.90 15.72
CA THR A 42 -4.59 5.60 16.22
C THR A 42 -3.96 4.49 15.39
N ALA A 43 -3.21 3.62 16.05
CA ALA A 43 -2.61 2.45 15.41
C ALA A 43 -3.65 1.34 15.21
N TYR A 44 -3.78 0.86 13.98
CA TYR A 44 -4.57 -0.30 13.58
C TYR A 44 -3.62 -1.40 13.11
N VAL A 45 -3.78 -2.61 13.63
CA VAL A 45 -2.99 -3.78 13.25
C VAL A 45 -3.89 -4.70 12.44
N TYR A 46 -3.53 -4.91 11.18
CA TYR A 46 -4.19 -5.83 10.26
C TYR A 46 -3.36 -7.10 10.21
N ASN A 47 -3.98 -8.27 10.41
CA ASN A 47 -3.34 -9.51 9.99
C ASN A 47 -3.35 -9.58 8.47
N GLU A 48 -2.42 -10.31 7.88
CA GLU A 48 -2.40 -10.52 6.43
C GLU A 48 -3.75 -11.07 5.92
N THR A 49 -4.37 -11.99 6.65
CA THR A 49 -5.68 -12.55 6.29
C THR A 49 -6.84 -11.56 6.40
N ASP A 50 -6.61 -10.41 7.05
CA ASP A 50 -7.59 -9.33 7.10
C ASP A 50 -7.47 -8.42 5.87
N LEU A 51 -6.39 -8.49 5.10
CA LEU A 51 -6.19 -7.60 3.96
C LEU A 51 -7.11 -7.98 2.78
N ILE A 52 -7.44 -7.00 1.95
CA ILE A 52 -8.17 -7.24 0.71
C ILE A 52 -7.15 -7.51 -0.39
N ASP A 53 -7.17 -8.74 -0.90
CA ASP A 53 -6.33 -9.15 -2.02
C ASP A 53 -6.64 -8.34 -3.29
N VAL A 54 -5.64 -8.26 -4.16
CA VAL A 54 -5.74 -7.67 -5.50
C VAL A 54 -5.37 -8.71 -6.54
N ASP A 55 -6.01 -8.63 -7.70
CA ASP A 55 -5.64 -9.38 -8.90
C ASP A 55 -4.94 -8.43 -9.88
N LEU A 56 -3.74 -8.77 -10.35
CA LEU A 56 -3.11 -8.02 -11.43
C LEU A 56 -3.79 -8.33 -12.78
N THR A 57 -4.44 -7.34 -13.39
CA THR A 57 -5.26 -7.52 -14.62
C THR A 57 -4.68 -6.88 -15.87
N ALA A 58 -3.71 -5.98 -15.72
CA ALA A 58 -2.89 -5.51 -16.83
C ALA A 58 -1.48 -5.18 -16.34
N PHE A 59 -0.49 -5.38 -17.22
CA PHE A 59 0.91 -5.12 -16.96
C PHE A 59 1.59 -4.65 -18.23
N ASN A 60 2.46 -3.65 -18.10
CA ASN A 60 3.37 -3.21 -19.15
C ASN A 60 4.69 -2.85 -18.46
N GLY A 61 5.75 -3.58 -18.74
CA GLY A 61 7.01 -3.57 -18.00
C GLY A 61 8.23 -3.42 -18.89
N ALA A 62 9.28 -2.81 -18.33
CA ALA A 62 10.60 -2.71 -18.94
C ALA A 62 11.40 -4.02 -18.76
N SER A 63 12.71 -4.02 -19.00
CA SER A 63 13.56 -5.17 -18.70
C SER A 63 13.66 -5.43 -17.18
N GLY A 64 13.65 -6.71 -16.77
CA GLY A 64 13.86 -7.10 -15.37
C GLY A 64 12.58 -7.01 -14.55
N VAL A 65 11.57 -7.82 -14.88
CA VAL A 65 10.20 -7.66 -14.35
C VAL A 65 9.82 -8.60 -13.22
N LEU A 66 10.57 -9.68 -13.00
CA LEU A 66 10.25 -10.64 -11.93
C LEU A 66 11.26 -10.52 -10.81
N LEU A 67 10.73 -10.36 -9.60
CA LEU A 67 11.47 -10.51 -8.37
C LEU A 67 11.08 -11.85 -7.74
N VAL A 68 12.07 -12.67 -7.39
CA VAL A 68 11.86 -14.00 -6.81
C VAL A 68 12.73 -14.14 -5.57
N SER A 69 12.26 -14.82 -4.53
CA SER A 69 13.06 -15.10 -3.33
C SER A 69 14.46 -15.59 -3.68
N ASN A 70 15.47 -15.17 -2.92
CA ASN A 70 16.87 -15.49 -3.22
C ASN A 70 17.11 -17.01 -3.37
N GLY A 71 17.69 -17.42 -4.50
CA GLY A 71 17.95 -18.81 -4.84
C GLY A 71 16.72 -19.56 -5.38
N GLY A 72 15.59 -18.87 -5.50
CA GLY A 72 14.38 -19.37 -6.14
C GLY A 72 14.56 -19.55 -7.64
N SER A 73 13.69 -20.34 -8.24
CA SER A 73 13.60 -20.48 -9.69
C SER A 73 12.50 -19.59 -10.25
N VAL A 74 12.63 -19.19 -11.52
CA VAL A 74 11.55 -18.51 -12.26
C VAL A 74 10.21 -19.24 -12.05
N PRO A 75 9.14 -18.55 -11.63
CA PRO A 75 7.82 -19.15 -11.52
C PRO A 75 7.32 -19.70 -12.85
N ALA A 76 6.49 -20.75 -12.74
CA ALA A 76 5.90 -21.38 -13.91
C ALA A 76 5.00 -20.39 -14.67
N PRO A 77 4.89 -20.51 -16.01
CA PRO A 77 3.82 -19.86 -16.75
C PRO A 77 2.46 -20.11 -16.12
N GLY A 78 1.66 -19.06 -15.99
CA GLY A 78 0.34 -19.03 -15.34
C GLY A 78 0.36 -18.64 -13.86
N SER A 79 1.52 -18.41 -13.26
CA SER A 79 1.66 -18.02 -11.84
C SER A 79 2.60 -16.84 -11.63
N ARG A 80 2.94 -16.07 -12.66
CA ARG A 80 3.89 -14.96 -12.52
C ARG A 80 3.18 -13.69 -12.09
N ALA A 81 1.98 -13.44 -12.62
CA ALA A 81 1.12 -12.35 -12.19
C ALA A 81 0.81 -12.42 -10.67
N THR A 82 0.66 -13.62 -10.14
CA THR A 82 0.29 -13.85 -8.73
C THR A 82 1.42 -13.56 -7.75
N LEU A 83 2.64 -13.22 -8.21
CA LEU A 83 3.72 -12.84 -7.31
C LEU A 83 3.40 -11.57 -6.51
N ILE A 84 2.57 -10.68 -7.04
CA ILE A 84 2.16 -9.47 -6.31
C ILE A 84 1.15 -9.76 -5.18
N GLU A 85 0.62 -10.98 -5.16
CA GLU A 85 -0.51 -11.44 -4.35
C GLU A 85 -0.06 -12.50 -3.33
N ASP A 86 1.20 -12.95 -3.40
CA ASP A 86 1.66 -14.16 -2.71
C ASP A 86 2.03 -13.95 -1.24
N ASN A 87 1.69 -12.79 -0.68
CA ASN A 87 1.94 -12.30 0.68
C ASN A 87 3.39 -12.23 1.13
N ARG A 88 4.34 -12.26 0.20
CA ARG A 88 5.75 -12.09 0.51
C ARG A 88 6.22 -10.70 0.14
N VAL A 89 7.30 -10.27 0.79
CA VAL A 89 7.99 -9.00 0.51
C VAL A 89 9.31 -9.20 -0.24
N ASP A 90 9.65 -10.43 -0.61
CA ASP A 90 10.85 -10.82 -1.37
C ASP A 90 10.56 -11.44 -2.74
N THR A 91 9.31 -11.37 -3.17
CA THR A 91 8.82 -11.70 -4.51
C THR A 91 8.01 -10.52 -5.02
N GLY A 92 7.77 -10.45 -6.33
CA GLY A 92 7.00 -9.33 -6.88
C GLY A 92 7.13 -9.16 -8.37
N ILE A 93 6.52 -8.08 -8.84
CA ILE A 93 6.57 -7.63 -10.23
C ILE A 93 7.10 -6.22 -10.23
N ILE A 94 8.30 -6.08 -10.76
CA ILE A 94 9.11 -4.87 -10.65
C ILE A 94 9.29 -4.23 -12.02
N ASN A 95 9.82 -3.00 -12.06
CA ASN A 95 10.07 -2.28 -13.31
C ASN A 95 8.88 -2.26 -14.31
N PRO A 96 7.65 -1.86 -13.90
CA PRO A 96 6.66 -1.46 -14.88
C PRO A 96 7.25 -0.34 -15.75
N ASP A 97 6.83 -0.27 -17.01
CA ASP A 97 7.41 0.64 -17.99
C ASP A 97 7.36 2.09 -17.48
N ARG A 98 8.24 2.93 -18.00
CA ARG A 98 8.49 4.23 -17.41
C ARG A 98 7.32 5.17 -17.64
N GLY A 99 6.83 5.75 -16.55
CA GLY A 99 5.80 6.77 -16.56
C GLY A 99 4.38 6.24 -16.82
N GLY A 100 3.44 6.68 -15.99
CA GLY A 100 2.02 6.47 -16.19
C GLY A 100 1.46 5.24 -15.46
N ASP A 101 0.27 4.83 -15.87
CA ASP A 101 -0.55 3.85 -15.18
C ASP A 101 -0.37 2.48 -15.88
N LYS A 102 0.69 1.77 -15.49
CA LYS A 102 1.26 0.62 -16.23
C LYS A 102 0.86 -0.74 -15.67
N MET A 103 0.30 -0.74 -14.48
CA MET A 103 -0.30 -1.89 -13.82
C MET A 103 -1.77 -1.57 -13.52
N SER A 104 -2.67 -2.52 -13.76
CA SER A 104 -4.08 -2.41 -13.37
C SER A 104 -4.43 -3.53 -12.40
N PHE A 105 -5.18 -3.20 -11.36
CA PHE A 105 -5.52 -4.11 -10.28
C PHE A 105 -7.04 -4.16 -10.11
N ASP A 106 -7.58 -5.35 -9.96
CA ASP A 106 -8.95 -5.56 -9.48
C ASP A 106 -8.90 -5.98 -8.01
N LEU A 107 -9.79 -5.44 -7.18
CA LEU A 107 -9.87 -5.81 -5.77
C LEU A 107 -10.80 -7.02 -5.60
N ALA A 108 -10.37 -8.02 -4.82
CA ALA A 108 -11.16 -9.22 -4.54
C ALA A 108 -12.52 -8.89 -3.90
N THR A 109 -12.58 -7.81 -3.12
CA THR A 109 -13.83 -7.19 -2.66
C THR A 109 -13.75 -5.67 -2.79
N PRO A 110 -14.85 -4.93 -3.03
CA PRO A 110 -14.80 -3.48 -3.14
C PRO A 110 -14.19 -2.83 -1.88
N LEU A 111 -13.13 -2.05 -2.07
CA LEU A 111 -12.45 -1.32 -1.00
C LEU A 111 -13.26 -0.07 -0.65
N VAL A 112 -13.79 -0.02 0.56
CA VAL A 112 -14.58 1.11 1.07
C VAL A 112 -13.65 2.17 1.63
N ASN A 113 -13.79 3.42 1.14
CA ASN A 113 -13.06 4.57 1.65
C ASN A 113 -13.40 4.81 3.12
N SER A 114 -12.37 4.96 3.95
CA SER A 114 -12.42 5.28 5.36
C SER A 114 -11.61 6.52 5.68
N GLU A 115 -11.57 6.89 6.95
CA GLU A 115 -10.70 7.99 7.37
C GLU A 115 -9.24 7.50 7.38
N GLY A 116 -8.39 8.10 6.53
CA GLY A 116 -6.97 7.79 6.43
C GLY A 116 -6.64 6.75 5.35
N ALA A 117 -5.56 6.00 5.54
CA ALA A 117 -5.04 5.07 4.55
C ALA A 117 -6.00 3.89 4.26
N ASP A 118 -6.28 3.63 2.99
CA ASP A 118 -7.13 2.53 2.51
C ASP A 118 -6.38 1.49 1.66
N LEU A 119 -5.27 1.84 1.00
CA LEU A 119 -4.37 0.88 0.36
C LEU A 119 -3.00 0.91 1.01
N VAL A 120 -2.34 -0.24 1.01
CA VAL A 120 -0.91 -0.37 1.30
C VAL A 120 -0.21 -0.95 0.09
N VAL A 121 0.95 -0.38 -0.23
CA VAL A 121 1.82 -0.83 -1.32
C VAL A 121 3.22 -0.98 -0.77
N PHE A 122 3.86 -2.10 -1.03
CA PHE A 122 5.25 -2.33 -0.71
C PHE A 122 6.09 -2.31 -1.96
N GLU A 123 7.24 -1.67 -1.83
CA GLU A 123 8.26 -1.56 -2.87
C GLU A 123 9.62 -1.87 -2.27
N ILE A 124 10.54 -2.34 -3.11
CA ILE A 124 11.96 -2.35 -2.77
C ILE A 124 12.73 -1.33 -3.61
N ASP A 125 13.70 -0.62 -3.03
CA ASP A 125 14.55 0.29 -3.80
C ASP A 125 16.01 0.08 -3.40
N PRO A 126 16.95 0.00 -4.38
CA PRO A 126 18.37 -0.08 -4.07
C PRO A 126 18.92 1.15 -3.31
N SER A 127 18.24 2.29 -3.42
CA SER A 127 18.49 3.49 -2.65
C SER A 127 18.01 3.28 -1.21
N ASN A 128 18.91 3.43 -0.24
CA ASN A 128 18.56 3.37 1.17
C ASN A 128 18.06 4.73 1.70
N GLU A 129 17.75 5.68 0.81
CA GLU A 129 17.55 7.09 1.17
C GLU A 129 16.13 7.58 0.92
N SER A 130 15.48 7.17 -0.17
CA SER A 130 14.08 7.50 -0.47
C SER A 130 13.57 6.59 -1.58
N GLY A 131 12.43 5.95 -1.38
CA GLY A 131 11.75 5.19 -2.43
C GLY A 131 11.37 6.06 -3.63
N ASP A 132 11.13 5.40 -4.76
CA ASP A 132 10.71 6.04 -6.00
C ASP A 132 9.32 6.70 -5.85
N THR A 133 9.02 7.71 -6.68
CA THR A 133 7.69 8.33 -6.61
C THR A 133 6.67 7.46 -7.34
N LEU A 134 5.78 6.84 -6.56
CA LEU A 134 4.65 6.09 -7.05
C LEU A 134 3.65 7.02 -7.72
N ARG A 135 3.03 6.58 -8.82
CA ARG A 135 1.81 7.17 -9.35
C ARG A 135 0.66 6.19 -9.21
N ALA A 136 -0.47 6.69 -8.68
CA ALA A 136 -1.72 5.96 -8.61
C ALA A 136 -2.80 6.70 -9.40
N PHE A 137 -3.66 5.94 -10.08
CA PHE A 137 -4.80 6.45 -10.82
C PHE A 137 -6.08 5.74 -10.38
N ILE A 138 -6.97 6.51 -9.76
CA ILE A 138 -8.20 6.02 -9.15
C ILE A 138 -9.34 6.95 -9.59
N ASN A 139 -10.42 6.36 -10.12
CA ASN A 139 -11.64 7.08 -10.49
C ASN A 139 -11.40 8.33 -11.37
N GLY A 140 -10.46 8.24 -12.33
CA GLY A 140 -10.16 9.35 -13.24
C GLY A 140 -9.16 10.38 -12.71
N ILE A 141 -8.65 10.23 -11.49
CA ILE A 141 -7.69 11.13 -10.86
C ILE A 141 -6.34 10.44 -10.72
N ALA A 142 -5.28 11.08 -11.23
CA ALA A 142 -3.89 10.65 -11.05
C ALA A 142 -3.23 11.48 -9.94
N LEU A 143 -2.57 10.82 -8.99
CA LEU A 143 -1.75 11.47 -7.98
C LEU A 143 -0.37 10.81 -7.92
N ASN A 144 0.64 11.64 -7.63
CA ASN A 144 1.98 11.18 -7.31
C ASN A 144 2.09 11.07 -5.79
N ILE A 145 2.56 9.93 -5.32
CA ILE A 145 2.67 9.55 -3.92
C ILE A 145 4.16 9.37 -3.65
N ALA A 146 4.72 10.25 -2.85
CA ALA A 146 6.11 10.15 -2.43
C ALA A 146 6.26 9.04 -1.38
N SER A 147 7.45 8.47 -1.30
CA SER A 147 7.80 7.55 -0.21
C SER A 147 7.95 8.36 1.07
N ASP A 148 6.87 8.53 1.83
CA ASP A 148 6.94 9.20 3.14
C ASP A 148 7.08 8.17 4.29
N GLY A 149 7.12 6.88 3.95
CA GLY A 149 7.19 5.77 4.90
C GLY A 149 8.60 5.48 5.41
N PRO A 150 8.75 4.91 6.62
CA PRO A 150 10.03 4.46 7.13
C PRO A 150 10.57 3.30 6.29
N VAL A 151 11.89 3.16 6.19
CA VAL A 151 12.52 1.91 5.74
C VAL A 151 12.14 0.81 6.72
N LEU A 152 11.40 -0.19 6.25
CA LEU A 152 10.87 -1.28 7.06
C LEU A 152 11.87 -2.43 7.26
N GLY A 153 12.88 -2.51 6.39
CA GLY A 153 13.91 -3.53 6.47
C GLY A 153 14.72 -3.61 5.18
N ALA A 154 15.53 -4.65 5.08
CA ALA A 154 16.26 -5.00 3.85
C ALA A 154 15.78 -6.36 3.33
N VAL A 155 15.61 -6.45 2.03
CA VAL A 155 15.15 -7.63 1.30
C VAL A 155 16.23 -8.05 0.31
N SER A 156 16.52 -9.36 0.22
CA SER A 156 17.40 -9.92 -0.80
C SER A 156 16.58 -10.87 -1.67
N ALA A 157 16.66 -10.67 -2.98
CA ALA A 157 15.87 -11.40 -3.94
C ALA A 157 16.56 -11.44 -5.30
N ASP A 158 16.25 -12.47 -6.09
CA ASP A 158 16.74 -12.66 -7.44
C ASP A 158 15.89 -11.87 -8.44
N VAL A 159 16.55 -11.09 -9.29
CA VAL A 159 15.89 -10.34 -10.37
C VAL A 159 16.04 -11.12 -11.68
N TYR A 160 14.92 -11.29 -12.38
CA TYR A 160 14.86 -11.97 -13.66
C TYR A 160 14.36 -11.05 -14.78
N SER A 161 15.08 -11.06 -15.89
CA SER A 161 14.76 -10.26 -17.07
C SER A 161 14.23 -11.14 -18.21
N GLY A 162 13.29 -10.59 -18.98
CA GLY A 162 12.82 -11.21 -20.20
C GLY A 162 13.96 -11.32 -21.22
N THR A 163 14.08 -12.48 -21.86
CA THR A 163 15.15 -12.74 -22.86
C THR A 163 14.96 -11.97 -24.16
N THR A 164 13.77 -11.43 -24.40
CA THR A 164 13.40 -10.67 -25.60
C THR A 164 13.31 -9.16 -25.38
N GLY A 165 13.61 -8.67 -24.17
CA GLY A 165 13.51 -7.26 -23.80
C GLY A 165 12.34 -6.99 -22.86
N ASP A 166 11.62 -5.90 -23.14
CA ASP A 166 10.45 -5.43 -22.40
C ASP A 166 9.30 -6.46 -22.44
N VAL A 167 8.39 -6.37 -21.49
CA VAL A 167 7.25 -7.28 -21.31
C VAL A 167 5.98 -6.44 -21.29
N ASP A 168 5.30 -6.33 -22.42
CA ASP A 168 4.28 -5.31 -22.66
C ASP A 168 2.86 -5.72 -22.24
N SER A 169 2.67 -6.96 -21.80
CA SER A 169 1.37 -7.50 -21.40
C SER A 169 1.48 -8.63 -20.38
N LEU A 170 0.37 -8.96 -19.69
CA LEU A 170 0.30 -10.18 -18.86
C LEU A 170 0.51 -11.45 -19.67
N THR A 171 0.03 -11.51 -20.91
CA THR A 171 0.26 -12.68 -21.78
C THR A 171 1.75 -12.86 -22.06
N GLU A 172 2.48 -11.76 -22.29
CA GLU A 172 3.93 -11.81 -22.44
C GLU A 172 4.64 -12.14 -21.14
N LEU A 173 4.18 -11.59 -19.99
CA LEU A 173 4.70 -11.95 -18.67
C LEU A 173 4.65 -13.46 -18.46
N GLU A 174 3.55 -14.09 -18.87
CA GLU A 174 3.36 -15.53 -18.69
C GLU A 174 4.06 -16.42 -19.72
N THR A 175 4.39 -15.89 -20.90
CA THR A 175 4.98 -16.70 -21.99
C THR A 175 6.47 -16.44 -22.21
N THR A 176 7.00 -15.33 -21.70
CA THR A 176 8.41 -14.95 -21.87
C THR A 176 9.34 -15.93 -21.15
N ALA A 177 10.45 -16.25 -21.79
CA ALA A 177 11.55 -16.94 -21.13
C ALA A 177 12.40 -15.93 -20.35
N PHE A 178 12.74 -16.27 -19.11
CA PHE A 178 13.44 -15.41 -18.17
C PHE A 178 14.85 -15.92 -17.87
N THR A 179 15.77 -14.98 -17.68
CA THR A 179 17.13 -15.27 -17.22
C THR A 179 17.44 -14.44 -15.98
N LYS A 180 18.12 -15.06 -15.00
CA LYS A 180 18.57 -14.36 -13.79
C LYS A 180 19.57 -13.28 -14.20
N ASN A 181 19.33 -12.05 -13.76
CA ASN A 181 20.16 -10.90 -14.04
C ASN A 181 21.05 -10.54 -12.83
N SER A 182 20.45 -10.47 -11.64
CA SER A 182 21.13 -10.04 -10.40
C SER A 182 20.49 -10.64 -9.14
N ASP A 183 21.12 -10.40 -7.99
CA ASP A 183 20.62 -10.71 -6.62
C ASP A 183 20.94 -9.52 -5.70
N PRO A 184 20.18 -8.41 -5.79
CA PRO A 184 20.41 -7.24 -4.96
C PRO A 184 19.84 -7.41 -3.54
N THR A 185 20.45 -6.72 -2.58
CA THR A 185 19.81 -6.38 -1.31
C THR A 185 19.31 -4.94 -1.39
N GLN A 186 18.02 -4.74 -1.14
CA GLN A 186 17.30 -3.48 -1.36
C GLN A 186 16.50 -3.11 -0.10
N ALA A 187 16.28 -1.83 0.13
CA ALA A 187 15.47 -1.35 1.23
C ALA A 187 13.98 -1.57 0.93
N LEU A 188 13.21 -2.03 1.91
CA LEU A 188 11.76 -2.19 1.81
C LEU A 188 11.06 -0.92 2.26
N PHE A 189 10.25 -0.37 1.38
CA PHE A 189 9.41 0.81 1.61
C PHE A 189 7.94 0.42 1.62
N ALA A 190 7.14 1.23 2.29
CA ALA A 190 5.69 1.13 2.23
C ALA A 190 5.06 2.49 1.91
N TYR A 191 4.11 2.46 0.99
CA TYR A 191 3.24 3.57 0.66
C TYR A 191 1.85 3.29 1.21
N ILE A 192 1.18 4.37 1.56
CA ILE A 192 -0.23 4.36 1.88
C ILE A 192 -0.98 5.23 0.90
N ILE A 193 -2.22 4.85 0.59
CA ILE A 193 -3.09 5.61 -0.29
C ILE A 193 -4.41 5.83 0.44
N ASP A 194 -4.79 7.09 0.66
CA ASP A 194 -6.11 7.49 1.16
C ASP A 194 -7.01 7.78 -0.05
N LEU A 195 -8.14 7.08 -0.16
CA LEU A 195 -9.06 7.26 -1.30
C LEU A 195 -9.72 8.64 -1.30
N SER A 196 -9.74 9.34 -0.16
CA SER A 196 -10.23 10.71 -0.06
C SER A 196 -9.38 11.69 -0.86
N ASP A 197 -8.07 11.42 -1.03
CA ASP A 197 -7.19 12.23 -1.88
C ASP A 197 -7.62 12.17 -3.36
N PHE A 198 -8.27 11.07 -3.76
CA PHE A 198 -8.87 10.86 -5.08
C PHE A 198 -10.34 11.30 -5.16
N GLY A 199 -10.82 12.05 -4.17
CA GLY A 199 -12.18 12.56 -4.12
C GLY A 199 -13.26 11.50 -3.93
N ILE A 200 -12.89 10.28 -3.49
CA ILE A 200 -13.86 9.26 -3.11
C ILE A 200 -14.49 9.68 -1.78
N ALA A 201 -15.82 9.67 -1.69
CA ALA A 201 -16.49 10.03 -0.44
C ALA A 201 -16.34 8.92 0.62
N LEU A 202 -16.30 9.27 1.91
CA LEU A 202 -16.33 8.30 3.00
C LEU A 202 -17.50 7.33 2.85
N GLY A 203 -17.23 6.03 2.95
CA GLY A 203 -18.22 4.96 2.76
C GLY A 203 -18.56 4.61 1.31
N ALA A 204 -18.06 5.37 0.32
CA ALA A 204 -18.04 4.93 -1.07
C ALA A 204 -16.93 3.90 -1.28
N SER A 205 -16.95 3.17 -2.38
CA SER A 205 -15.94 2.15 -2.67
C SER A 205 -15.39 2.21 -4.09
N ILE A 206 -14.22 1.62 -4.26
CA ILE A 206 -13.62 1.31 -5.55
C ILE A 206 -13.52 -0.21 -5.72
N SER A 207 -13.52 -0.68 -6.96
CA SER A 207 -13.31 -2.10 -7.29
C SER A 207 -12.01 -2.34 -8.05
N SER A 208 -11.37 -1.29 -8.54
CA SER A 208 -10.13 -1.38 -9.31
C SER A 208 -9.39 -0.05 -9.28
N PHE A 209 -8.09 -0.11 -9.57
CA PHE A 209 -7.19 1.03 -9.64
C PHE A 209 -6.00 0.72 -10.55
N GLN A 210 -5.21 1.73 -10.86
CA GLN A 210 -4.00 1.57 -11.64
C GLN A 210 -2.80 2.21 -10.95
N MET A 211 -1.60 1.66 -11.17
CA MET A 211 -0.36 2.19 -10.61
C MET A 211 0.80 2.09 -11.60
N GLY A 212 1.85 2.85 -11.32
CA GLY A 212 3.13 2.77 -12.02
C GLY A 212 4.10 3.84 -11.54
N ALA A 213 5.15 4.10 -12.31
CA ALA A 213 6.12 5.14 -11.98
C ALA A 213 5.56 6.54 -12.31
N ALA A 214 5.81 7.52 -11.43
CA ALA A 214 5.36 8.90 -11.65
C ALA A 214 6.09 9.59 -12.79
N LEU A 215 7.40 9.34 -12.95
CA LEU A 215 8.23 9.96 -13.98
C LEU A 215 8.67 8.94 -15.03
N SER A 216 8.88 9.40 -16.26
CA SER A 216 9.34 8.57 -17.39
C SER A 216 10.81 8.13 -17.27
N GLY A 217 11.49 8.44 -16.17
CA GLY A 217 12.85 8.01 -15.87
C GLY A 217 12.92 7.00 -14.71
N ASP A 218 11.85 6.90 -13.94
CA ASP A 218 11.80 6.12 -12.70
C ASP A 218 11.23 4.74 -13.01
N THR A 219 11.57 3.79 -12.17
CA THR A 219 11.00 2.45 -12.11
C THR A 219 10.38 2.32 -10.73
N ILE A 220 9.33 1.51 -10.58
CA ILE A 220 8.78 1.17 -9.26
C ILE A 220 8.87 -0.33 -9.11
N ASP A 221 9.40 -0.80 -7.99
CA ASP A 221 9.64 -2.23 -7.80
C ASP A 221 8.62 -2.82 -6.81
N PHE A 222 7.39 -3.01 -7.29
CA PHE A 222 6.29 -3.52 -6.47
C PHE A 222 6.53 -4.96 -6.00
N VAL A 223 6.43 -5.18 -4.69
CA VAL A 223 6.51 -6.52 -4.09
C VAL A 223 5.18 -7.02 -3.55
N TYR A 224 4.36 -6.15 -2.98
CA TYR A 224 3.04 -6.53 -2.46
C TYR A 224 2.07 -5.35 -2.48
N VAL A 225 0.80 -5.60 -2.76
CA VAL A 225 -0.26 -4.58 -2.82
C VAL A 225 -1.52 -5.14 -2.18
N ALA A 226 -2.16 -4.37 -1.30
CA ALA A 226 -3.41 -4.80 -0.69
C ALA A 226 -4.31 -3.63 -0.24
N GLY A 227 -5.61 -3.92 -0.12
CA GLY A 227 -6.58 -3.03 0.52
C GLY A 227 -6.68 -3.24 2.03
N LEU A 228 -6.94 -2.17 2.76
CA LEU A 228 -7.10 -2.12 4.20
C LEU A 228 -8.60 -2.02 4.55
N PRO A 229 -9.28 -3.12 4.91
CA PRO A 229 -10.72 -3.07 5.11
C PRO A 229 -11.11 -2.24 6.34
N VAL A 230 -12.34 -1.76 6.31
CA VAL A 230 -12.96 -1.02 7.41
C VAL A 230 -13.67 -1.99 8.36
N GLY A 231 -13.51 -1.78 9.67
CA GLY A 231 -14.31 -2.46 10.69
C GLY A 231 -13.89 -3.90 11.04
N VAL A 232 -12.83 -4.43 10.43
CA VAL A 232 -12.25 -5.73 10.82
C VAL A 232 -11.44 -5.60 12.11
N VAL A 233 -10.75 -4.46 12.29
CA VAL A 233 -9.98 -4.16 13.50
C VAL A 233 -10.86 -3.37 14.47
N PRO A 234 -11.19 -3.89 15.67
CA PRO A 234 -11.96 -3.15 16.66
C PRO A 234 -11.24 -1.85 17.02
N GLU A 235 -11.94 -0.72 16.95
CA GLU A 235 -11.37 0.54 17.41
C GLU A 235 -10.89 0.38 18.87
N PRO A 236 -9.65 0.76 19.22
CA PRO A 236 -9.12 0.54 20.56
C PRO A 236 -9.97 1.22 21.66
N ALA A 237 -10.73 2.27 21.31
CA ALA A 237 -11.63 2.96 22.22
C ALA A 237 -12.86 2.13 22.64
N SER A 238 -13.32 1.17 21.81
CA SER A 238 -14.54 0.39 22.05
C SER A 238 -14.42 -0.56 23.25
N LEU A 239 -13.21 -1.04 23.57
CA LEU A 239 -12.94 -1.86 24.76
C LEU A 239 -12.98 -1.04 26.06
N SER A 240 -12.54 0.22 26.02
CA SER A 240 -12.52 1.11 27.20
C SER A 240 -13.92 1.50 27.69
N LEU A 241 -14.91 1.63 26.80
CA LEU A 241 -16.28 2.01 27.20
C LEU A 241 -17.04 0.88 27.92
N LEU A 242 -16.76 -0.38 27.59
CA LEU A 242 -17.32 -1.55 28.31
C LEU A 242 -16.74 -1.66 29.73
N GLY A 243 -15.50 -1.22 29.95
CA GLY A 243 -14.87 -1.15 31.28
C GLY A 243 -15.46 -0.07 32.19
N LEU A 244 -15.80 1.11 31.65
CA LEU A 244 -16.34 2.20 32.45
C LEU A 244 -17.82 2.01 32.84
N SER A 245 -18.61 1.39 31.97
CA SER A 245 -20.02 1.07 32.25
C SER A 245 -20.19 0.01 33.34
N SER A 246 -19.30 -0.98 33.40
CA SER A 246 -19.30 -2.00 34.46
C SER A 246 -18.85 -1.46 35.83
N LEU A 247 -17.90 -0.52 35.87
CA LEU A 247 -17.50 0.16 37.12
C LEU A 247 -18.58 1.07 37.71
N MET A 248 -19.41 1.70 36.87
CA MET A 248 -20.56 2.50 37.36
C MET A 248 -21.67 1.63 37.97
N LEU A 249 -21.88 0.42 37.47
CA LEU A 249 -22.90 -0.50 38.02
C LEU A 249 -22.48 -1.09 39.38
N ILE A 250 -21.20 -1.32 39.62
CA ILE A 250 -20.70 -1.86 40.91
C ILE A 250 -20.80 -0.82 42.04
N ARG A 251 -20.64 0.47 41.75
CA ARG A 251 -20.76 1.53 42.78
C ARG A 251 -22.18 1.76 43.28
N ARG A 252 -23.21 1.37 42.52
CA ARG A 252 -24.61 1.57 42.94
C ARG A 252 -25.09 0.55 43.97
N ARG A 253 -24.37 -0.57 44.17
CA ARG A 253 -24.78 -1.66 45.07
C ARG A 253 -24.21 -1.60 46.50
N ARG A 254 -23.36 -0.60 46.82
CA ARG A 254 -22.79 -0.40 48.17
C ARG A 254 -23.48 0.70 48.99
N ARG A 255 -24.69 1.13 48.61
CA ARG A 255 -25.51 2.10 49.36
C ARG A 255 -26.90 1.53 49.67
N ALA A 256 -26.95 0.32 50.21
CA ALA A 256 -28.12 -0.25 50.87
C ALA A 256 -27.64 -0.96 52.14
#